data_AF-A0A923WND5-F1
#
_entry.id   AF-A0A923WND5-F1
#
_cell.length_a   1.000
_cell.length_b   1.000
_cell.length_c   1.000
_cell.angle_alpha   90.00
_cell.angle_beta   90.00
_cell.angle_gamma   90.00
#
_symmetry.space_group_name_H-M   'P 1'
#
loop_
_entity.id
_entity.type
_entity.pdbx_description
1 polymer ?
#
loop_
_entity_poly.entity_id
_entity_poly.type
_entity_poly.pdbx_seq_one_letter_code
_entity_poly.pdbx_strand_id
1 'polypeptide(L)'
;SNATDNFDLFSKNITAQYIRVYCYTRVTNYGFSIYEFQAYGSLHVDKPVSKVIVNPGMTELKIGQSVPFTATGYNADGAIVDAPGAWTVSGGGTINASGVFSASANGTFTVTYTTTTGSIKGTASVKVGDNSAKQFTGFGIVAPATTGTVSGNNISVIVPKGTSLTNLVATFTNSPSSTVKVGSVVQTSGVTANNFTTPVTYTITAQDGTTTTYTVTVVPSGTTGISAADERSLKVYPNPTSGTLTIETETNFDYISLNNIIGQEVLSYKSNAASVSLDVSSLPKGVYLMKVTCGDRILDKKVIVE
;
A
#
# COMPACT_ATOMS: atom_id res chain seq x y z
N SER A 1 73.93 -0.13 -12.97
CA SER A 1 73.65 0.21 -11.56
C SER A 1 72.17 0.05 -11.33
N ASN A 2 71.78 -0.58 -10.22
CA ASN A 2 70.40 -0.65 -9.77
C ASN A 2 69.78 0.75 -9.70
N ALA A 3 68.61 0.93 -10.29
CA ALA A 3 67.70 2.01 -9.93
C ALA A 3 66.27 1.50 -10.12
N THR A 4 65.71 1.05 -9.00
CA THR A 4 64.29 0.87 -8.71
C THR A 4 63.56 2.22 -8.76
N ASP A 5 63.72 2.99 -9.84
CA ASP A 5 63.03 4.28 -10.02
C ASP A 5 61.65 4.04 -10.63
N ASN A 6 60.85 3.20 -9.96
CA ASN A 6 59.40 3.29 -10.07
C ASN A 6 58.99 4.53 -9.26
N PHE A 7 59.11 5.72 -9.85
CA PHE A 7 58.44 6.91 -9.35
C PHE A 7 56.95 6.78 -9.66
N ASP A 8 56.27 5.93 -8.89
CA ASP A 8 54.81 5.92 -8.84
C ASP A 8 54.38 7.14 -8.01
N LEU A 9 54.29 8.30 -8.66
CA LEU A 9 53.90 9.57 -8.02
C LEU A 9 52.39 9.64 -7.70
N PHE A 10 51.64 8.57 -7.96
CA PHE A 10 50.23 8.52 -7.64
C PHE A 10 50.04 8.10 -6.19
N SER A 11 49.77 9.09 -5.32
CA SER A 11 49.37 8.87 -3.92
C SER A 11 47.96 8.26 -3.78
N LYS A 12 47.33 7.87 -4.90
CA LYS A 12 45.96 7.34 -4.97
C LYS A 12 45.90 6.20 -5.99
N ASN A 13 45.26 5.10 -5.62
CA ASN A 13 44.86 4.06 -6.56
C ASN A 13 43.68 4.57 -7.40
N ILE A 14 43.96 5.07 -8.61
CA ILE A 14 42.96 5.52 -9.57
C ILE A 14 42.89 4.58 -10.77
N THR A 15 41.70 4.43 -11.35
CA THR A 15 41.58 3.83 -12.69
C THR A 15 41.91 4.91 -13.72
N ALA A 16 42.98 4.70 -14.48
CA ALA A 16 43.45 5.66 -15.49
C ALA A 16 43.66 4.97 -16.84
N GLN A 17 43.66 5.76 -17.91
CA GLN A 17 44.20 5.34 -19.20
C GLN A 17 45.72 5.55 -19.18
N TYR A 18 46.47 4.58 -19.68
CA TYR A 18 47.94 4.65 -19.73
C TYR A 18 48.43 4.51 -21.17
N ILE A 19 49.55 5.16 -21.49
CA ILE A 19 50.28 4.91 -22.73
C ILE A 19 51.49 4.04 -22.37
N ARG A 20 51.61 2.88 -23.02
CA ARG A 20 52.75 1.98 -22.86
C ARG A 20 53.61 2.02 -24.12
N VAL A 21 54.88 2.37 -23.95
CA VAL A 21 55.86 2.40 -25.03
C VAL A 21 56.74 1.16 -24.93
N TYR A 22 56.78 0.38 -26.00
CA TYR A 22 57.69 -0.77 -26.12
C TYR A 22 58.85 -0.43 -27.04
N CYS A 23 60.06 -0.67 -26.57
CA CYS A 23 61.30 -0.47 -27.32
C CYS A 23 61.91 -1.83 -27.65
N TYR A 24 61.82 -2.27 -28.90
CA TYR A 24 62.14 -3.66 -29.28
C TYR A 24 63.59 -3.86 -29.75
N THR A 25 64.17 -2.92 -30.49
CA THR A 25 65.53 -3.07 -31.08
C THR A 25 66.34 -1.78 -30.98
N ARG A 26 67.50 -1.84 -30.31
CA ARG A 26 68.42 -0.70 -30.18
C ARG A 26 69.32 -0.56 -31.40
N VAL A 27 69.61 0.68 -31.81
CA VAL A 27 70.49 0.98 -32.95
C VAL A 27 71.96 1.17 -32.51
N THR A 28 72.20 1.50 -31.24
CA THR A 28 73.56 1.64 -30.69
C THR A 28 73.78 0.68 -29.52
N ASN A 29 75.04 0.49 -29.13
CA ASN A 29 75.40 -0.29 -27.94
C ASN A 29 74.98 0.37 -26.62
N TYR A 30 74.54 1.63 -26.65
CA TYR A 30 74.24 2.43 -25.46
C TYR A 30 72.76 2.40 -25.03
N GLY A 31 71.86 1.85 -25.85
CA GLY A 31 70.45 1.63 -25.49
C GLY A 31 69.45 2.36 -26.39
N PHE A 32 68.21 2.49 -25.91
CA PHE A 32 67.16 3.25 -26.57
C PHE A 32 67.22 4.71 -26.12
N SER A 33 67.11 5.65 -27.07
CA SER A 33 67.04 7.07 -26.77
C SER A 33 65.74 7.63 -27.32
N ILE A 34 64.93 8.22 -26.44
CA ILE A 34 63.75 9.00 -26.81
C ILE A 34 64.08 10.43 -26.40
N TYR A 35 64.20 11.32 -27.38
CA TYR A 35 64.52 12.72 -27.14
C TYR A 35 63.35 13.45 -26.45
N GLU A 36 62.12 13.16 -26.88
CA GLU A 36 60.92 13.77 -26.32
C GLU A 36 59.72 12.83 -26.49
N PHE A 37 58.86 12.77 -25.47
CA PHE A 37 57.57 12.10 -25.52
C PHE A 37 56.51 13.02 -24.92
N GLN A 38 55.57 13.48 -25.74
CA GLN A 38 54.48 14.35 -25.33
C GLN A 38 53.15 13.61 -25.47
N ALA A 39 52.37 13.56 -24.39
CA ALA A 39 50.99 13.11 -24.41
C ALA A 39 50.06 14.32 -24.25
N TYR A 40 49.15 14.50 -25.19
CA TYR A 40 48.19 15.60 -25.19
C TYR A 40 46.83 15.10 -24.71
N GLY A 41 46.23 15.83 -23.78
CA GLY A 41 44.89 15.57 -23.27
C GLY A 41 44.35 16.80 -22.53
N SER A 42 43.04 16.86 -22.35
CA SER A 42 42.45 17.84 -21.43
C SER A 42 42.71 17.40 -20.00
N LEU A 43 43.07 18.34 -19.11
CA LEU A 43 43.20 18.08 -17.69
C LEU A 43 41.88 17.51 -17.18
N HIS A 44 41.89 16.30 -16.60
CA HIS A 44 40.75 15.83 -15.82
C HIS A 44 40.66 16.70 -14.58
N VAL A 45 39.72 17.66 -14.58
CA VAL A 45 39.41 18.42 -13.37
C VAL A 45 38.49 17.53 -12.55
N ASP A 46 39.00 17.02 -11.42
CA ASP A 46 38.18 16.40 -10.39
C ASP A 46 37.13 17.43 -9.97
N LYS A 47 35.91 17.29 -10.50
CA LYS A 47 34.80 18.16 -10.10
C LYS A 47 34.45 17.82 -8.66
N PRO A 48 34.29 18.83 -7.78
CA PRO A 48 33.99 18.55 -6.39
C PRO A 48 32.67 17.78 -6.28
N VAL A 49 32.65 16.80 -5.37
CA VAL A 49 31.39 16.20 -4.91
C VAL A 49 30.50 17.32 -4.40
N SER A 50 29.23 17.29 -4.81
CA SER A 50 28.17 18.20 -4.37
C SER A 50 27.08 17.44 -3.60
N LYS A 51 26.90 16.15 -3.89
CA LYS A 51 25.88 15.30 -3.27
C LYS A 51 26.38 13.86 -3.14
N VAL A 52 25.94 13.17 -2.08
CA VAL A 52 26.09 11.72 -1.95
C VAL A 52 24.71 11.09 -1.77
N ILE A 53 24.45 9.99 -2.48
CA ILE A 53 23.25 9.18 -2.32
C ILE A 53 23.64 7.82 -1.74
N VAL A 54 22.95 7.39 -0.70
CA VAL A 54 23.11 6.04 -0.12
C VAL A 54 21.97 5.16 -0.61
N ASN A 55 22.30 3.96 -1.10
CA ASN A 55 21.33 2.97 -1.58
C ASN A 55 21.57 1.61 -0.88
N PRO A 56 20.53 0.86 -0.48
CA PRO A 56 19.12 1.26 -0.49
C PRO A 56 18.86 2.48 0.40
N GLY A 57 17.88 3.32 0.03
CA GLY A 57 17.52 4.49 0.86
C GLY A 57 16.79 4.11 2.16
N MET A 58 16.15 2.95 2.18
CA MET A 58 15.50 2.36 3.35
C MET A 58 15.56 0.84 3.29
N THR A 59 15.70 0.18 4.45
CA THR A 59 15.61 -1.28 4.58
C THR A 59 15.00 -1.68 5.90
N GLU A 60 14.30 -2.83 5.92
CA GLU A 60 13.84 -3.48 7.16
C GLU A 60 14.63 -4.77 7.38
N LEU A 61 15.10 -4.99 8.61
CA LEU A 61 15.93 -6.13 8.99
C LEU A 61 15.48 -6.75 10.31
N LYS A 62 15.80 -8.03 10.50
CA LYS A 62 15.75 -8.70 11.79
C LYS A 62 17.09 -8.58 12.50
N ILE A 63 17.10 -8.71 13.83
CA ILE A 63 18.34 -8.87 14.58
C ILE A 63 19.14 -10.06 14.00
N GLY A 64 20.42 -9.86 13.78
CA GLY A 64 21.34 -10.84 13.17
C GLY A 64 21.41 -10.81 11.65
N GLN A 65 20.54 -10.06 10.96
CA GLN A 65 20.65 -9.88 9.52
C GLN A 65 21.61 -8.75 9.14
N SER A 66 22.20 -8.87 7.96
CA SER A 66 23.07 -7.86 7.38
C SER A 66 22.60 -7.43 6.00
N VAL A 67 22.90 -6.19 5.62
CA VAL A 67 22.57 -5.63 4.31
C VAL A 67 23.71 -4.74 3.81
N PRO A 68 24.09 -4.82 2.53
CA PRO A 68 25.05 -3.90 1.94
C PRO A 68 24.40 -2.56 1.59
N PHE A 69 25.07 -1.47 1.94
CA PHE A 69 24.81 -0.13 1.44
C PHE A 69 25.93 0.32 0.50
N THR A 70 25.56 1.09 -0.51
CA THR A 70 26.49 1.76 -1.43
C THR A 70 26.31 3.26 -1.36
N ALA A 71 27.40 4.02 -1.36
CA ALA A 71 27.38 5.47 -1.46
C ALA A 71 27.86 5.88 -2.86
N THR A 72 27.05 6.68 -3.57
CA THR A 72 27.40 7.22 -4.89
C THR A 72 27.51 8.74 -4.81
N GLY A 73 28.68 9.28 -5.17
CA GLY A 73 28.95 10.71 -5.23
C GLY A 73 28.53 11.32 -6.57
N TYR A 74 28.00 12.53 -6.52
CA TYR A 74 27.62 13.32 -7.68
C TYR A 74 28.20 14.73 -7.58
N ASN A 75 28.67 15.26 -8.70
CA ASN A 75 29.03 16.68 -8.81
C ASN A 75 27.80 17.56 -9.09
N ALA A 76 27.99 18.87 -9.20
CA ALA A 76 26.90 19.83 -9.44
C ALA A 76 26.15 19.62 -10.77
N ASP A 77 26.79 19.00 -11.76
CA ASP A 77 26.19 18.69 -13.07
C ASP A 77 25.44 17.35 -13.07
N GLY A 78 25.43 16.64 -11.94
CA GLY A 78 24.80 15.32 -11.80
C GLY A 78 25.64 14.16 -12.34
N ALA A 79 26.90 14.37 -12.72
CA ALA A 79 27.79 13.27 -13.12
C ALA A 79 28.32 12.54 -11.87
N ILE A 80 28.48 11.22 -11.99
CA ILE A 80 29.11 10.41 -10.92
C ILE A 80 30.57 10.80 -10.80
N VAL A 81 31.02 11.02 -9.56
CA VAL A 81 32.41 11.35 -9.22
C VAL A 81 32.85 10.55 -7.99
N ASP A 82 34.16 10.38 -7.83
CA ASP A 82 34.71 9.74 -6.65
C ASP A 82 34.39 10.55 -5.38
N ALA A 83 33.98 9.85 -4.33
CA ALA A 83 33.53 10.44 -3.07
C ALA A 83 34.11 9.65 -1.90
N PRO A 84 35.43 9.74 -1.65
CA PRO A 84 36.04 9.06 -0.53
C PRO A 84 35.41 9.57 0.77
N GLY A 85 35.19 8.65 1.70
CA GLY A 85 34.41 8.91 2.90
C GLY A 85 34.37 7.70 3.83
N ALA A 86 33.56 7.82 4.87
CA ALA A 86 33.40 6.80 5.90
C ALA A 86 31.94 6.57 6.24
N TRP A 87 31.63 5.32 6.57
CA TRP A 87 30.33 4.90 7.07
C TRP A 87 30.24 5.09 8.58
N THR A 88 29.08 5.56 9.04
CA THR A 88 28.67 5.56 10.44
C THR A 88 27.21 5.14 10.56
N VAL A 89 26.81 4.70 11.75
CA VAL A 89 25.41 4.37 12.04
C VAL A 89 25.01 4.91 13.41
N SER A 90 23.77 5.38 13.53
CA SER A 90 23.26 5.99 14.77
C SER A 90 22.97 4.99 15.90
N GLY A 91 23.06 3.69 15.65
CA GLY A 91 22.79 2.62 16.61
C GLY A 91 22.29 1.35 15.93
N GLY A 92 21.72 0.43 16.71
CA GLY A 92 20.97 -0.72 16.17
C GLY A 92 21.80 -1.85 15.58
N GLY A 93 23.12 -1.67 15.52
CA GLY A 93 24.03 -2.55 14.80
C GLY A 93 25.40 -1.92 14.60
N THR A 94 26.17 -2.52 13.70
CA THR A 94 27.46 -1.99 13.25
C THR A 94 27.47 -1.88 11.73
N ILE A 95 28.25 -0.95 11.17
CA ILE A 95 28.49 -0.87 9.72
C ILE A 95 30.00 -0.89 9.47
N ASN A 96 30.44 -1.75 8.55
CA ASN A 96 31.86 -1.87 8.22
C ASN A 96 32.29 -0.88 7.12
N ALA A 97 33.60 -0.82 6.84
CA ALA A 97 34.16 0.09 5.84
C ALA A 97 33.64 -0.17 4.40
N SER A 98 33.20 -1.38 4.10
CA SER A 98 32.59 -1.75 2.80
C SER A 98 31.09 -1.41 2.72
N GLY A 99 30.51 -0.79 3.75
CA GLY A 99 29.10 -0.38 3.76
C GLY A 99 28.13 -1.50 4.17
N VAL A 100 28.60 -2.63 4.69
CA VAL A 100 27.72 -3.69 5.16
C VAL A 100 27.28 -3.41 6.59
N PHE A 101 25.98 -3.14 6.77
CA PHE A 101 25.36 -2.99 8.08
C PHE A 101 24.91 -4.35 8.62
N SER A 102 25.13 -4.60 9.91
CA SER A 102 24.75 -5.81 10.63
C SER A 102 23.91 -5.45 11.85
N ALA A 103 22.65 -5.88 11.87
CA ALA A 103 21.65 -5.53 12.87
C ALA A 103 21.83 -6.29 14.19
N SER A 104 21.74 -5.59 15.33
CA SER A 104 21.90 -6.17 16.67
C SER A 104 20.90 -5.67 17.71
N ALA A 105 20.11 -4.63 17.42
CA ALA A 105 19.09 -4.14 18.36
C ALA A 105 17.89 -3.54 17.63
N ASN A 106 16.70 -3.71 18.20
CA ASN A 106 15.45 -3.20 17.63
C ASN A 106 15.39 -1.67 17.67
N GLY A 107 14.78 -1.07 16.65
CA GLY A 107 14.57 0.37 16.52
C GLY A 107 14.73 0.85 15.08
N THR A 108 14.60 2.16 14.90
CA THR A 108 14.89 2.82 13.62
C THR A 108 16.19 3.59 13.75
N PHE A 109 17.12 3.33 12.84
CA PHE A 109 18.47 3.87 12.85
C PHE A 109 18.80 4.50 11.50
N THR A 110 19.82 5.36 11.49
CA THR A 110 20.27 6.05 10.28
C THR A 110 21.70 5.63 9.97
N VAL A 111 21.89 5.02 8.81
CA VAL A 111 23.20 4.82 8.19
C VAL A 111 23.58 6.11 7.49
N THR A 112 24.80 6.58 7.74
CA THR A 112 25.32 7.81 7.15
C THR A 112 26.65 7.52 6.46
N TYR A 113 26.79 7.97 5.22
CA TYR A 113 28.09 8.09 4.57
C TYR A 113 28.51 9.57 4.60
N THR A 114 29.69 9.85 5.13
CA THR A 114 30.25 11.21 5.18
C THR A 114 31.52 11.27 4.36
N THR A 115 31.61 12.23 3.42
CA THR A 115 32.84 12.44 2.63
C THR A 115 34.03 12.79 3.54
N THR A 116 35.26 12.54 3.10
CA THR A 116 36.47 12.84 3.89
C THR A 116 36.57 14.30 4.32
N THR A 117 35.99 15.22 3.54
CA THR A 117 35.89 16.66 3.88
C THR A 117 34.91 16.96 5.02
N GLY A 118 34.05 16.00 5.39
CA GLY A 118 33.04 16.13 6.44
C GLY A 118 31.77 16.88 6.04
N SER A 119 31.82 17.67 4.96
CA SER A 119 30.75 18.62 4.58
C SER A 119 29.57 17.97 3.88
N ILE A 120 29.76 16.84 3.18
CA ILE A 120 28.72 16.24 2.34
C ILE A 120 28.38 14.85 2.88
N LYS A 121 27.08 14.61 3.02
CA LYS A 121 26.54 13.39 3.63
C LYS A 121 25.41 12.81 2.78
N GLY A 122 25.39 11.50 2.68
CA GLY A 122 24.24 10.73 2.22
C GLY A 122 23.74 9.87 3.38
N THR A 123 22.42 9.67 3.48
CA THR A 123 21.81 8.91 4.57
C THR A 123 20.84 7.86 4.04
N ALA A 124 20.66 6.80 4.81
CA ALA A 124 19.63 5.78 4.61
C ALA A 124 19.03 5.36 5.95
N SER A 125 17.77 4.94 5.93
CA SER A 125 17.06 4.47 7.13
C SER A 125 17.10 2.95 7.25
N VAL A 126 17.40 2.45 8.43
CA VAL A 126 17.33 1.03 8.77
C VAL A 126 16.30 0.85 9.88
N LYS A 127 15.26 0.05 9.63
CA LYS A 127 14.36 -0.41 10.69
C LYS A 127 14.74 -1.83 11.08
N VAL A 128 15.23 -2.00 12.29
CA VAL A 128 15.54 -3.31 12.87
C VAL A 128 14.39 -3.69 13.80
N GLY A 129 13.79 -4.84 13.57
CA GLY A 129 12.73 -5.34 14.42
C GLY A 129 11.90 -6.41 13.75
N ASP A 130 11.19 -7.17 14.56
CA ASP A 130 10.20 -8.10 14.05
C ASP A 130 9.03 -7.34 13.42
N ASN A 131 8.50 -7.86 12.31
CA ASN A 131 7.32 -7.28 11.69
C ASN A 131 6.10 -7.39 12.62
N SER A 132 5.47 -6.26 12.91
CA SER A 132 4.27 -6.14 13.74
C SER A 132 2.97 -6.09 12.92
N ALA A 133 3.02 -6.18 11.59
CA ALA A 133 1.83 -6.17 10.75
C ALA A 133 1.00 -7.47 10.93
N LYS A 134 -0.30 -7.30 11.14
CA LYS A 134 -1.27 -8.37 11.47
C LYS A 134 -2.54 -8.25 10.65
N GLN A 135 -2.40 -8.05 9.35
CA GLN A 135 -3.50 -7.74 8.44
C GLN A 135 -3.75 -8.88 7.45
N PHE A 136 -5.02 -9.09 7.11
CA PHE A 136 -5.40 -9.72 5.85
C PHE A 136 -5.49 -8.65 4.75
N THR A 137 -4.77 -8.87 3.66
CA THR A 137 -4.85 -8.02 2.45
C THR A 137 -5.74 -8.63 1.38
N GLY A 138 -6.15 -9.89 1.55
CA GLY A 138 -7.14 -10.56 0.73
C GLY A 138 -7.70 -11.77 1.47
N PHE A 139 -8.97 -12.08 1.23
CA PHE A 139 -9.64 -13.26 1.77
C PHE A 139 -10.71 -13.74 0.77
N GLY A 140 -11.01 -15.03 0.74
CA GLY A 140 -12.02 -15.63 -0.13
C GLY A 140 -12.23 -17.11 0.18
N ILE A 141 -13.07 -17.76 -0.63
CA ILE A 141 -13.31 -19.21 -0.59
C ILE A 141 -12.80 -19.82 -1.91
N VAL A 142 -12.18 -20.99 -1.85
CA VAL A 142 -11.62 -21.69 -3.01
C VAL A 142 -12.73 -22.27 -3.91
N ALA A 143 -13.71 -22.93 -3.30
CA ALA A 143 -14.79 -23.62 -4.00
C ALA A 143 -16.11 -23.45 -3.23
N PRO A 144 -17.09 -22.72 -3.78
CA PRO A 144 -17.01 -21.92 -5.02
C PRO A 144 -16.03 -20.74 -4.87
N ALA A 145 -15.35 -20.38 -5.96
CA ALA A 145 -14.37 -19.31 -5.97
C ALA A 145 -15.06 -17.95 -5.73
N THR A 146 -14.91 -17.39 -4.54
CA THR A 146 -15.49 -16.11 -4.15
C THR A 146 -14.48 -15.25 -3.40
N THR A 147 -14.51 -13.95 -3.61
CA THR A 147 -13.71 -12.98 -2.85
C THR A 147 -14.53 -12.41 -1.71
N GLY A 148 -13.90 -12.22 -0.56
CA GLY A 148 -14.45 -11.53 0.59
C GLY A 148 -14.08 -10.05 0.64
N THR A 149 -14.88 -9.28 1.36
CA THR A 149 -14.58 -7.90 1.72
C THR A 149 -13.98 -7.87 3.12
N VAL A 150 -12.82 -7.21 3.26
CA VAL A 150 -12.17 -6.96 4.55
C VAL A 150 -12.50 -5.53 4.99
N SER A 151 -13.18 -5.39 6.14
CA SER A 151 -13.54 -4.09 6.73
C SER A 151 -13.13 -4.05 8.19
N GLY A 152 -12.01 -3.40 8.48
CA GLY A 152 -11.36 -3.46 9.79
C GLY A 152 -10.98 -4.91 10.12
N ASN A 153 -11.52 -5.43 11.22
CA ASN A 153 -11.30 -6.80 11.69
C ASN A 153 -12.45 -7.76 11.31
N ASN A 154 -13.37 -7.33 10.44
CA ASN A 154 -14.47 -8.16 9.96
C ASN A 154 -14.24 -8.53 8.50
N ILE A 155 -14.46 -9.81 8.18
CA ILE A 155 -14.38 -10.32 6.81
C ILE A 155 -15.74 -10.91 6.46
N SER A 156 -16.33 -10.43 5.38
CA SER A 156 -17.59 -10.93 4.85
C SER A 156 -17.39 -11.57 3.50
N VAL A 157 -17.80 -12.83 3.35
CA VAL A 157 -17.77 -13.55 2.08
C VAL A 157 -19.18 -13.98 1.70
N ILE A 158 -19.58 -13.72 0.46
CA ILE A 158 -20.84 -14.22 -0.09
C ILE A 158 -20.53 -15.41 -1.01
N VAL A 159 -21.16 -16.54 -0.78
CA VAL A 159 -21.05 -17.75 -1.63
C VAL A 159 -22.37 -18.02 -2.34
N PRO A 160 -22.42 -18.63 -3.54
CA PRO A 160 -23.66 -19.05 -4.20
C PRO A 160 -24.66 -19.77 -3.28
N LYS A 161 -25.96 -19.56 -3.53
CA LYS A 161 -27.03 -20.24 -2.80
C LYS A 161 -26.86 -21.76 -2.88
N GLY A 162 -27.10 -22.45 -1.77
CA GLY A 162 -26.96 -23.90 -1.68
C GLY A 162 -25.53 -24.40 -1.41
N THR A 163 -24.54 -23.50 -1.35
CA THR A 163 -23.19 -23.85 -0.90
C THR A 163 -23.23 -24.37 0.54
N SER A 164 -22.70 -25.57 0.78
CA SER A 164 -22.54 -26.09 2.14
C SER A 164 -21.44 -25.31 2.87
N LEU A 165 -21.75 -24.78 4.05
CA LEU A 165 -20.79 -24.00 4.85
C LEU A 165 -19.97 -24.84 5.83
N THR A 166 -20.26 -26.14 5.95
CA THR A 166 -19.70 -26.98 7.02
C THR A 166 -18.23 -27.35 6.84
N ASN A 167 -17.70 -27.21 5.62
CA ASN A 167 -16.35 -27.65 5.29
C ASN A 167 -15.79 -26.86 4.08
N LEU A 168 -15.64 -25.55 4.23
CA LEU A 168 -15.10 -24.69 3.17
C LEU A 168 -13.62 -24.40 3.39
N VAL A 169 -12.86 -24.39 2.29
CA VAL A 169 -11.45 -24.01 2.27
C VAL A 169 -11.33 -22.53 1.91
N ALA A 170 -10.72 -21.75 2.81
CA ALA A 170 -10.46 -20.33 2.57
C ALA A 170 -9.17 -20.11 1.78
N THR A 171 -9.14 -19.06 0.98
CA THR A 171 -7.91 -18.50 0.39
C THR A 171 -7.69 -17.10 0.97
N PHE A 172 -6.46 -16.78 1.34
CA PHE A 172 -6.12 -15.50 1.94
C PHE A 172 -4.67 -15.10 1.72
N THR A 173 -4.42 -13.79 1.84
CA THR A 173 -3.09 -13.18 1.88
C THR A 173 -2.96 -12.42 3.20
N ASN A 174 -1.91 -12.70 3.96
CA ASN A 174 -1.64 -12.07 5.25
C ASN A 174 -0.31 -11.30 5.23
N SER A 175 -0.09 -10.50 6.27
CA SER A 175 1.15 -9.75 6.46
C SER A 175 2.41 -10.63 6.38
N PRO A 176 3.54 -10.11 5.87
CA PRO A 176 4.78 -10.88 5.77
C PRO A 176 5.23 -11.43 7.12
N SER A 177 5.68 -12.70 7.13
CA SER A 177 6.12 -13.42 8.33
C SER A 177 5.07 -13.61 9.42
N SER A 178 3.79 -13.28 9.19
CA SER A 178 2.72 -13.60 10.16
C SER A 178 2.21 -15.04 9.99
N THR A 179 1.70 -15.62 11.07
CA THR A 179 1.01 -16.93 11.06
C THR A 179 -0.49 -16.74 11.30
N VAL A 180 -1.30 -17.67 10.78
CA VAL A 180 -2.76 -17.63 10.87
C VAL A 180 -3.27 -18.90 11.54
N LYS A 181 -4.14 -18.76 12.54
CA LYS A 181 -4.75 -19.88 13.27
C LYS A 181 -6.26 -19.71 13.42
N VAL A 182 -6.97 -20.84 13.56
CA VAL A 182 -8.34 -20.90 14.09
C VAL A 182 -8.26 -21.80 15.33
N GLY A 183 -8.49 -21.24 16.50
CA GLY A 183 -8.15 -21.89 17.76
C GLY A 183 -6.66 -22.25 17.82
N SER A 184 -6.34 -23.53 18.03
CA SER A 184 -4.96 -24.04 18.01
C SER A 184 -4.46 -24.46 16.63
N VAL A 185 -5.34 -24.57 15.64
CA VAL A 185 -5.04 -25.17 14.32
C VAL A 185 -4.47 -24.11 13.39
N VAL A 186 -3.28 -24.37 12.84
CA VAL A 186 -2.64 -23.54 11.80
C VAL A 186 -3.46 -23.62 10.51
N GLN A 187 -3.74 -22.45 9.94
CA GLN A 187 -4.46 -22.32 8.68
C GLN A 187 -3.47 -22.14 7.54
N THR A 188 -3.55 -23.03 6.55
CA THR A 188 -2.82 -22.93 5.30
C THR A 188 -3.79 -22.46 4.22
N SER A 189 -3.49 -21.28 3.65
CA SER A 189 -4.28 -20.67 2.57
C SER A 189 -4.47 -21.65 1.41
N GLY A 190 -5.73 -21.84 1.00
CA GLY A 190 -6.10 -22.77 -0.06
C GLY A 190 -6.12 -24.26 0.33
N VAL A 191 -5.90 -24.59 1.62
CA VAL A 191 -5.79 -25.99 2.08
C VAL A 191 -6.68 -26.28 3.29
N THR A 192 -6.54 -25.52 4.38
CA THR A 192 -7.25 -25.85 5.63
C THR A 192 -8.74 -25.52 5.53
N ALA A 193 -9.59 -26.52 5.79
CA ALA A 193 -11.03 -26.37 5.76
C ALA A 193 -11.59 -25.99 7.14
N ASN A 194 -12.64 -25.17 7.17
CA ASN A 194 -13.35 -24.78 8.38
C ASN A 194 -14.86 -24.87 8.18
N ASN A 195 -15.58 -24.99 9.31
CA ASN A 195 -17.02 -24.84 9.36
C ASN A 195 -17.39 -23.35 9.57
N PHE A 196 -18.06 -22.76 8.59
CA PHE A 196 -18.54 -21.37 8.61
C PHE A 196 -20.07 -21.26 8.82
N THR A 197 -20.75 -22.28 9.36
CA THR A 197 -22.17 -22.15 9.76
C THR A 197 -22.39 -21.09 10.84
N THR A 198 -21.33 -20.75 11.57
CA THR A 198 -21.25 -19.61 12.50
C THR A 198 -19.99 -18.80 12.17
N PRO A 199 -19.91 -17.51 12.56
CA PRO A 199 -18.69 -16.73 12.37
C PRO A 199 -17.47 -17.43 12.95
N VAL A 200 -16.37 -17.45 12.20
CA VAL A 200 -15.11 -18.10 12.58
C VAL A 200 -14.08 -17.05 12.93
N THR A 201 -13.47 -17.19 14.11
CA THR A 201 -12.40 -16.29 14.56
C THR A 201 -11.04 -16.78 14.08
N TYR A 202 -10.41 -15.99 13.24
CA TYR A 202 -9.03 -16.17 12.80
C TYR A 202 -8.10 -15.33 13.65
N THR A 203 -7.04 -15.92 14.19
CA THR A 203 -5.98 -15.22 14.91
C THR A 203 -4.77 -15.07 13.99
N ILE A 204 -4.36 -13.83 13.73
CA ILE A 204 -3.10 -13.52 13.06
C ILE A 204 -2.07 -13.20 14.14
N THR A 205 -0.96 -13.91 14.13
CA THR A 205 0.21 -13.64 14.97
C THR A 205 1.30 -13.03 14.10
N ALA A 206 1.69 -11.80 14.40
CA ALA A 206 2.80 -11.12 13.76
C ALA A 206 4.13 -11.79 14.14
N GLN A 207 5.20 -11.39 13.45
CA GLN A 207 6.53 -11.89 13.75
C GLN A 207 6.99 -11.48 15.15
N ASP A 208 6.57 -10.31 15.63
CA ASP A 208 6.87 -9.81 16.98
C ASP A 208 6.11 -10.55 18.11
N GLY A 209 5.35 -11.59 17.76
CA GLY A 209 4.56 -12.41 18.68
C GLY A 209 3.23 -11.77 19.09
N THR A 210 2.96 -10.52 18.74
CA THR A 210 1.68 -9.88 19.01
C THR A 210 0.58 -10.47 18.13
N THR A 211 -0.67 -10.39 18.59
CA THR A 211 -1.80 -11.03 17.92
C THR A 211 -2.96 -10.07 17.64
N THR A 212 -3.72 -10.35 16.59
CA THR A 212 -4.98 -9.68 16.28
C THR A 212 -5.98 -10.72 15.77
N THR A 213 -7.25 -10.55 16.12
CA THR A 213 -8.33 -11.45 15.70
C THR A 213 -9.15 -10.83 14.57
N TYR A 214 -9.60 -11.67 13.66
CA TYR A 214 -10.54 -11.37 12.59
C TYR A 214 -11.77 -12.26 12.71
N THR A 215 -12.95 -11.68 12.56
CA THR A 215 -14.20 -12.43 12.50
C THR A 215 -14.58 -12.63 11.04
N VAL A 216 -14.60 -13.89 10.60
CA VAL A 216 -14.97 -14.27 9.23
C VAL A 216 -16.40 -14.78 9.22
N THR A 217 -17.26 -14.09 8.48
CA THR A 217 -18.65 -14.47 8.26
C THR A 217 -18.83 -14.85 6.80
N VAL A 218 -19.30 -16.07 6.56
CA VAL A 218 -19.63 -16.56 5.22
C VAL A 218 -21.14 -16.74 5.15
N VAL A 219 -21.78 -16.11 4.18
CA VAL A 219 -23.23 -16.23 3.97
C VAL A 219 -23.53 -16.68 2.55
N PRO A 220 -24.52 -17.57 2.34
CA PRO A 220 -25.01 -17.84 1.01
C PRO A 220 -25.66 -16.58 0.44
N SER A 221 -25.49 -16.33 -0.86
CA SER A 221 -26.23 -15.33 -1.59
C SER A 221 -27.71 -15.65 -1.41
N GLY A 222 -28.46 -14.73 -0.83
CA GLY A 222 -29.90 -14.86 -0.81
C GLY A 222 -30.40 -15.01 -2.25
N THR A 223 -31.39 -15.87 -2.48
CA THR A 223 -32.26 -15.62 -3.63
C THR A 223 -32.83 -14.23 -3.43
N THR A 224 -32.55 -13.30 -4.33
CA THR A 224 -33.35 -12.10 -4.50
C THR A 224 -34.71 -12.52 -5.04
N GLY A 225 -35.51 -13.24 -4.25
CA GLY A 225 -36.92 -12.92 -4.24
C GLY A 225 -36.95 -11.61 -3.48
N ILE A 226 -36.96 -10.49 -4.21
CA ILE A 226 -37.02 -9.12 -3.68
C ILE A 226 -36.38 -9.02 -2.28
N SER A 227 -35.12 -8.60 -2.22
CA SER A 227 -34.79 -7.79 -1.04
C SER A 227 -35.79 -6.65 -1.14
N ALA A 228 -36.78 -6.60 -0.26
CA ALA A 228 -37.39 -5.34 0.08
C ALA A 228 -36.18 -4.49 0.45
N ALA A 229 -35.75 -3.66 -0.50
CA ALA A 229 -34.77 -2.62 -0.24
C ALA A 229 -35.43 -1.83 0.86
N ASP A 230 -34.97 -2.05 2.09
CA ASP A 230 -35.41 -1.39 3.30
C ASP A 230 -36.84 -0.83 3.23
N GLU A 231 -37.83 -1.58 3.71
CA GLU A 231 -39.01 -0.95 4.33
C GLU A 231 -38.62 -0.22 5.64
N ARG A 232 -37.38 0.29 5.75
CA ARG A 232 -36.96 1.18 6.81
C ARG A 232 -37.41 2.58 6.46
N SER A 233 -38.60 2.85 6.98
CA SER A 233 -39.11 4.12 7.52
C SER A 233 -39.95 5.06 6.67
N LEU A 234 -40.17 4.84 5.37
CA LEU A 234 -41.17 5.64 4.64
C LEU A 234 -42.59 5.20 5.01
N LYS A 235 -43.25 5.96 5.90
CA LYS A 235 -44.67 5.80 6.24
C LYS A 235 -45.50 6.82 5.49
N VAL A 236 -46.60 6.36 4.92
CA VAL A 236 -47.48 7.20 4.10
C VAL A 236 -48.92 6.85 4.47
N TYR A 237 -49.62 7.75 5.16
CA TYR A 237 -50.97 7.49 5.66
C TYR A 237 -51.82 8.77 5.78
N PRO A 238 -53.16 8.67 5.65
CA PRO A 238 -53.87 7.49 5.18
C PRO A 238 -53.59 7.24 3.69
N ASN A 239 -53.52 5.97 3.30
CA ASN A 239 -53.43 5.58 1.89
C ASN A 239 -54.32 4.34 1.72
N PRO A 240 -55.49 4.44 1.07
CA PRO A 240 -55.99 5.58 0.27
C PRO A 240 -56.32 6.85 1.07
N THR A 241 -56.37 8.02 0.40
CA THR A 241 -56.79 9.31 0.98
C THR A 241 -57.70 10.10 0.02
N SER A 242 -58.62 10.90 0.54
CA SER A 242 -59.45 11.86 -0.23
C SER A 242 -59.11 13.32 0.06
N GLY A 243 -58.06 13.55 0.85
CA GLY A 243 -57.71 14.88 1.35
C GLY A 243 -56.23 14.99 1.64
N THR A 244 -55.85 14.88 2.92
CA THR A 244 -54.45 15.02 3.33
C THR A 244 -53.71 13.69 3.38
N LEU A 245 -52.42 13.73 3.07
CA LEU A 245 -51.49 12.61 3.09
C LEU A 245 -50.34 12.97 4.01
N THR A 246 -50.12 12.18 5.07
CA THR A 246 -48.95 12.33 5.95
C THR A 246 -47.83 11.43 5.45
N ILE A 247 -46.63 12.01 5.33
CA ILE A 247 -45.40 11.33 4.94
C ILE A 247 -44.42 11.44 6.10
N GLU A 248 -43.93 10.31 6.60
CA GLU A 248 -42.88 10.23 7.62
C GLU A 248 -41.71 9.40 7.12
N THR A 249 -40.50 9.78 7.54
CA THR A 249 -39.22 9.14 7.21
C THR A 249 -38.33 9.15 8.46
N GLU A 250 -37.31 8.28 8.52
CA GLU A 250 -36.35 8.24 9.65
C GLU A 250 -35.38 9.42 9.66
N THR A 251 -35.05 9.95 8.48
CA THR A 251 -34.18 11.12 8.31
C THR A 251 -34.93 12.22 7.60
N ASN A 252 -34.49 13.47 7.73
CA ASN A 252 -35.06 14.56 6.95
C ASN A 252 -35.00 14.25 5.44
N PHE A 253 -36.08 14.63 4.73
CA PHE A 253 -36.13 14.57 3.28
C PHE A 253 -36.01 15.96 2.69
N ASP A 254 -35.37 16.06 1.52
CA ASP A 254 -35.16 17.30 0.79
C ASP A 254 -36.35 17.61 -0.14
N TYR A 255 -36.94 16.55 -0.71
CA TYR A 255 -37.91 16.67 -1.80
C TYR A 255 -38.88 15.50 -1.88
N ILE A 256 -40.14 15.80 -2.17
CA ILE A 256 -41.21 14.85 -2.49
C ILE A 256 -41.76 15.21 -3.87
N SER A 257 -41.99 14.21 -4.72
CA SER A 257 -42.73 14.34 -5.97
C SER A 257 -43.83 13.28 -6.06
N LEU A 258 -45.04 13.65 -6.48
CA LEU A 258 -46.09 12.73 -6.89
C LEU A 258 -46.22 12.78 -8.40
N ASN A 259 -46.09 11.62 -9.05
CA ASN A 259 -46.25 11.45 -10.48
C ASN A 259 -47.50 10.62 -10.76
N ASN A 260 -48.25 10.96 -11.81
CA ASN A 260 -49.33 10.11 -12.30
C ASN A 260 -48.76 8.88 -13.06
N ILE A 261 -49.62 7.95 -13.48
CA ILE A 261 -49.20 6.71 -14.17
C ILE A 261 -48.53 6.95 -15.54
N ILE A 262 -48.67 8.13 -16.13
CA ILE A 262 -47.99 8.51 -17.38
C ILE A 262 -46.65 9.22 -17.11
N GLY A 263 -46.24 9.33 -15.84
CA GLY A 263 -44.95 9.89 -15.43
C GLY A 263 -44.91 11.42 -15.33
N GLN A 264 -46.05 12.10 -15.45
CA GLN A 264 -46.13 13.55 -15.25
C GLN A 264 -46.16 13.86 -13.76
N GLU A 265 -45.28 14.77 -13.32
CA GLU A 265 -45.29 15.34 -11.97
C GLU A 265 -46.54 16.21 -11.79
N VAL A 266 -47.37 15.84 -10.81
CA VAL A 266 -48.63 16.54 -10.49
C VAL A 266 -48.53 17.35 -9.21
N LEU A 267 -47.59 17.01 -8.33
CA LEU A 267 -47.32 17.74 -7.10
C LEU A 267 -45.86 17.53 -6.71
N SER A 268 -45.21 18.60 -6.25
CA SER A 268 -43.92 18.48 -5.60
C SER A 268 -43.80 19.39 -4.38
N TYR A 269 -42.97 18.97 -3.44
CA TYR A 269 -42.80 19.65 -2.15
C TYR A 269 -41.37 19.52 -1.66
N LYS A 270 -40.74 20.65 -1.32
CA LYS A 270 -39.40 20.70 -0.71
C LYS A 270 -39.51 20.89 0.79
N SER A 271 -38.73 20.12 1.54
CA SER A 271 -38.66 20.24 2.99
C SER A 271 -37.25 19.95 3.47
N ASN A 272 -37.04 20.07 4.78
CA ASN A 272 -35.91 19.47 5.49
C ASN A 272 -36.41 18.95 6.85
N ALA A 273 -37.64 18.45 6.88
CA ALA A 273 -38.25 17.82 8.05
C ALA A 273 -38.32 16.31 7.82
N ALA A 274 -38.41 15.52 8.89
CA ALA A 274 -38.63 14.08 8.80
C ALA A 274 -40.11 13.69 8.60
N SER A 275 -41.04 14.65 8.74
CA SER A 275 -42.48 14.45 8.58
C SER A 275 -43.17 15.67 7.95
N VAL A 276 -44.17 15.45 7.10
CA VAL A 276 -45.03 16.49 6.51
C VAL A 276 -46.44 15.97 6.24
N SER A 277 -47.42 16.87 6.26
CA SER A 277 -48.77 16.62 5.76
C SER A 277 -48.99 17.41 4.47
N LEU A 278 -49.34 16.72 3.38
CA LEU A 278 -49.61 17.31 2.05
C LEU A 278 -51.11 17.21 1.75
N ASP A 279 -51.70 18.29 1.24
CA ASP A 279 -53.07 18.26 0.72
C ASP A 279 -53.07 17.76 -0.72
N VAL A 280 -53.76 16.64 -0.97
CA VAL A 280 -53.94 16.02 -2.28
C VAL A 280 -55.40 16.05 -2.74
N SER A 281 -56.29 16.77 -2.04
CA SER A 281 -57.73 16.87 -2.37
C SER A 281 -58.03 17.43 -3.76
N SER A 282 -57.11 18.23 -4.31
CA SER A 282 -57.24 18.81 -5.65
C SER A 282 -56.81 17.87 -6.78
N LEU A 283 -56.17 16.74 -6.46
CA LEU A 283 -55.73 15.77 -7.46
C LEU A 283 -56.90 14.90 -7.93
N PRO A 284 -57.00 14.57 -9.22
CA PRO A 284 -57.97 13.61 -9.71
C PRO A 284 -57.85 12.26 -9.01
N LYS A 285 -58.99 11.58 -8.79
CA LYS A 285 -59.00 10.23 -8.23
C LYS A 285 -58.18 9.29 -9.09
N GLY A 286 -57.27 8.54 -8.49
CA GLY A 286 -56.35 7.69 -9.24
C GLY A 286 -55.15 7.20 -8.45
N VAL A 287 -54.29 6.47 -9.15
CA VAL A 287 -53.04 5.93 -8.60
C VAL A 287 -51.88 6.84 -8.97
N TYR A 288 -51.08 7.17 -7.96
CA TYR A 288 -49.90 8.02 -8.09
C TYR A 288 -48.66 7.27 -7.58
N LEU A 289 -47.52 7.56 -8.19
CA LEU A 289 -46.21 7.13 -7.71
C LEU A 289 -45.53 8.30 -7.01
N MET A 290 -45.42 8.19 -5.68
CA MET A 290 -44.70 9.14 -4.86
C MET A 290 -43.23 8.75 -4.78
N LYS A 291 -42.34 9.73 -4.96
CA LYS A 291 -40.91 9.61 -4.71
C LYS A 291 -40.49 10.60 -3.64
N VAL A 292 -39.66 10.18 -2.70
CA VAL A 292 -39.11 10.99 -1.61
C VAL A 292 -37.59 10.91 -1.67
N THR A 293 -36.93 12.05 -1.80
CA THR A 293 -35.47 12.17 -1.85
C THR A 293 -34.95 12.61 -0.48
N CYS A 294 -34.06 11.81 0.11
CA CYS A 294 -33.40 12.08 1.39
C CYS A 294 -31.89 12.05 1.17
N GLY A 295 -31.27 13.20 0.89
CA GLY A 295 -29.88 13.31 0.45
C GLY A 295 -29.63 12.47 -0.79
N ASP A 296 -28.72 11.50 -0.68
CA ASP A 296 -28.34 10.59 -1.77
C ASP A 296 -29.31 9.40 -1.95
N ARG A 297 -30.42 9.36 -1.20
CA ARG A 297 -31.38 8.24 -1.20
C ARG A 297 -32.70 8.65 -1.85
N ILE A 298 -33.32 7.71 -2.56
CA ILE A 298 -34.66 7.86 -3.14
C ILE A 298 -35.55 6.72 -2.62
N LEU A 299 -36.70 7.06 -2.05
CA LEU A 299 -37.72 6.15 -1.54
C LEU A 299 -39.00 6.31 -2.36
N ASP A 300 -39.56 5.22 -2.86
CA ASP A 300 -40.76 5.25 -3.70
C ASP A 300 -41.96 4.56 -3.01
N LYS A 301 -43.17 5.13 -3.14
CA LYS A 301 -44.41 4.53 -2.64
C LYS A 301 -45.57 4.78 -3.60
N LYS A 302 -46.40 3.76 -3.81
CA LYS A 302 -47.69 3.91 -4.49
C LYS A 302 -48.71 4.57 -3.54
N VAL A 303 -49.37 5.63 -4.00
CA VAL A 303 -50.42 6.37 -3.29
C VAL A 303 -51.72 6.29 -4.09
N ILE A 304 -52.84 6.12 -3.39
CA ILE A 304 -54.18 6.07 -3.97
C ILE A 304 -54.97 7.28 -3.47
N VAL A 305 -55.47 8.10 -4.40
CA VAL A 305 -56.34 9.24 -4.11
C VAL A 305 -57.78 8.89 -4.51
N GLU A 306 -58.73 9.05 -3.57
CA GLU A 306 -60.15 8.68 -3.69
C GLU A 306 -61.14 9.82 -3.56
#